data_AF-A0A0S4L5R2-F1
#
_entry.id   AF-A0A0S4L5R2-F1
#
_cell.length_a   1.000
_cell.length_b   1.000
_cell.length_c   1.000
_cell.angle_alpha   90.00
_cell.angle_beta   90.00
_cell.angle_gamma   90.00
#
_symmetry.space_group_name_H-M   'P 1'
#
loop_
_entity.id
_entity.type
_entity.pdbx_description
1 polymer ?
#
loop_
_entity_poly.entity_id
_entity_poly.type
_entity_poly.pdbx_seq_one_letter_code
_entity_poly.pdbx_strand_id
1 'polypeptide(L)'
;MMSAFTAIGVRIRIPRGAVSTSTRSTQHLIRRACRATMLLVTIAVAAQAVHAAAVGQTKFRRISTQYIAALGDLGATAGSGAQLWGLWLLDPGPRGVKLNHYPSLKDAGGVAPARWKFDETDWWLEEHGLIMEQPTVPLPPGKYLVTGARKVTAVLTIHPADSHGDRRWELDQGATLYDVTHLACRSARYTPAAVGGACSPANAKQTSFPVAPGGAMPPVDGCTKQDYAVLIVIGVGVED
;
A
#
# COMPACT_ATOMS: atom_id res chain seq x y z
N MET A 1 -50.90 0.79 -31.61
CA MET A 1 -50.43 0.78 -33.01
C MET A 1 -49.32 -0.24 -33.13
N MET A 2 -49.67 -1.37 -33.75
CA MET A 2 -48.76 -2.43 -34.15
C MET A 2 -47.91 -1.97 -35.33
N SER A 3 -46.67 -2.45 -35.43
CA SER A 3 -46.10 -2.87 -36.73
C SER A 3 -44.90 -3.78 -36.48
N ALA A 4 -45.13 -5.05 -36.78
CA ALA A 4 -44.13 -6.09 -36.95
C ALA A 4 -43.58 -6.03 -38.39
N PHE A 5 -42.34 -6.45 -38.59
CA PHE A 5 -41.88 -6.94 -39.89
C PHE A 5 -41.26 -8.32 -39.73
N THR A 6 -41.73 -9.22 -40.59
CA THR A 6 -41.44 -10.63 -40.72
C THR A 6 -40.78 -10.86 -42.09
N ALA A 7 -39.76 -11.73 -42.15
CA ALA A 7 -39.38 -12.53 -43.33
C ALA A 7 -38.48 -13.68 -42.82
N ILE A 8 -38.89 -14.96 -42.77
CA ILE A 8 -39.09 -15.96 -43.86
C ILE A 8 -37.81 -16.11 -44.69
N GLY A 9 -36.97 -17.12 -44.49
CA GLY A 9 -37.05 -18.50 -45.03
C GLY A 9 -35.67 -18.80 -45.67
N VAL A 10 -35.10 -20.00 -45.88
CA VAL A 10 -35.59 -21.37 -46.10
C VAL A 10 -34.40 -22.34 -45.87
N ARG A 11 -34.71 -23.59 -45.49
CA ARG A 11 -33.81 -24.75 -45.29
C ARG A 11 -33.26 -25.33 -46.60
N ILE A 12 -32.05 -25.92 -46.57
CA ILE A 12 -31.71 -27.09 -47.41
C ILE A 12 -30.94 -28.14 -46.58
N ARG A 13 -31.26 -29.40 -46.83
CA ARG A 13 -30.94 -30.62 -46.06
C ARG A 13 -30.27 -31.64 -47.00
N ILE A 14 -29.11 -32.21 -46.59
CA ILE A 14 -28.63 -33.63 -46.74
C ILE A 14 -28.40 -34.14 -48.20
N PRO A 15 -27.32 -34.91 -48.53
CA PRO A 15 -27.17 -36.27 -47.98
C PRO A 15 -25.80 -36.88 -47.67
N ARG A 16 -25.91 -37.88 -46.78
CA ARG A 16 -25.01 -39.00 -46.51
C ARG A 16 -25.19 -40.09 -47.58
N GLY A 17 -24.09 -40.73 -47.94
CA GLY A 17 -23.94 -42.01 -48.65
C GLY A 17 -22.47 -42.15 -49.06
N ALA A 18 -21.80 -43.29 -49.10
CA ALA A 18 -22.14 -44.67 -48.82
C ALA A 18 -20.81 -45.45 -48.56
N VAL A 19 -20.95 -46.64 -47.98
CA VAL A 19 -19.94 -47.68 -47.75
C VAL A 19 -19.46 -48.27 -49.09
N SER A 20 -18.20 -48.74 -49.22
CA SER A 20 -17.84 -50.15 -49.53
C SER A 20 -16.38 -50.37 -49.98
N THR A 21 -15.69 -51.22 -49.19
CA THR A 21 -14.86 -52.40 -49.56
C THR A 21 -13.70 -52.38 -50.56
N SER A 22 -12.57 -52.91 -50.06
CA SER A 22 -11.80 -54.07 -50.58
C SER A 22 -10.95 -53.94 -51.84
N THR A 23 -9.63 -54.12 -51.70
CA THR A 23 -8.83 -55.30 -52.15
C THR A 23 -7.33 -54.98 -51.99
N ARG A 24 -6.53 -55.84 -51.32
CA ARG A 24 -5.47 -56.72 -51.89
C ARG A 24 -4.48 -55.97 -52.81
N SER A 25 -3.16 -56.13 -52.78
CA SER A 25 -2.27 -57.18 -52.29
C SER A 25 -0.85 -56.82 -52.80
N THR A 26 0.18 -57.45 -52.22
CA THR A 26 1.49 -57.79 -52.85
C THR A 26 2.48 -56.65 -53.14
N GLN A 27 3.49 -56.48 -52.27
CA GLN A 27 4.83 -57.11 -52.38
C GLN A 27 5.66 -56.55 -53.54
N HIS A 28 6.71 -55.78 -53.24
CA HIS A 28 8.04 -56.05 -53.79
C HIS A 28 9.14 -55.52 -52.87
N LEU A 29 9.97 -56.48 -52.49
CA LEU A 29 11.14 -56.45 -51.63
C LEU A 29 12.36 -55.85 -52.37
N ILE A 30 13.23 -55.21 -51.60
CA ILE A 30 14.70 -55.06 -51.77
C ILE A 30 15.19 -53.87 -52.63
N ARG A 31 15.89 -52.92 -51.98
CA ARG A 31 17.33 -52.64 -52.21
C ARG A 31 17.93 -51.64 -51.20
N ARG A 32 18.77 -52.21 -50.32
CA ARG A 32 20.12 -51.75 -49.91
C ARG A 32 20.29 -50.41 -49.17
N ALA A 33 20.44 -50.56 -47.85
CA ALA A 33 21.57 -50.13 -47.02
C ALA A 33 22.22 -48.75 -47.28
N CYS A 34 22.04 -47.84 -46.32
CA CYS A 34 23.08 -46.90 -45.91
C CYS A 34 22.89 -46.44 -44.45
N ARG A 35 23.86 -46.82 -43.61
CA ARG A 35 24.47 -46.02 -42.54
C ARG A 35 23.58 -45.51 -41.39
N ALA A 36 23.74 -46.20 -40.26
CA ALA A 36 24.21 -45.68 -38.97
C ALA A 36 23.65 -44.36 -38.40
N THR A 37 23.48 -44.42 -37.07
CA THR A 37 23.40 -43.34 -36.07
C THR A 37 22.13 -42.50 -36.00
N MET A 38 21.33 -42.74 -34.94
CA MET A 38 21.05 -41.66 -33.99
C MET A 38 20.87 -42.21 -32.56
N LEU A 39 21.48 -41.46 -31.66
CA LEU A 39 21.65 -41.63 -30.23
C LEU A 39 20.30 -41.54 -29.50
N LEU A 40 19.95 -42.51 -28.67
CA LEU A 40 18.86 -42.39 -27.69
C LEU A 40 19.32 -41.45 -26.58
N VAL A 41 18.95 -40.17 -26.66
CA VAL A 41 19.05 -39.24 -25.52
C VAL A 41 17.78 -39.40 -24.69
N THR A 42 17.83 -40.25 -23.66
CA THR A 42 16.81 -40.26 -22.61
C THR A 42 17.01 -39.03 -21.74
N ILE A 43 16.26 -37.96 -22.01
CA ILE A 43 16.16 -36.81 -21.10
C ILE A 43 15.33 -37.27 -19.89
N ALA A 44 16.00 -37.63 -18.80
CA ALA A 44 15.36 -37.79 -17.51
C ALA A 44 14.97 -36.38 -17.01
N VAL A 45 13.70 -36.02 -17.17
CA VAL A 45 13.13 -34.84 -16.51
C VAL A 45 13.02 -35.18 -15.03
N ALA A 46 14.07 -34.89 -14.27
CA ALA A 46 13.98 -34.84 -12.82
C ALA A 46 13.06 -33.66 -12.47
N ALA A 47 11.82 -33.95 -12.10
CA ALA A 47 10.94 -32.99 -11.48
C ALA A 47 11.59 -32.53 -10.17
N GLN A 48 12.28 -31.40 -10.21
CA GLN A 48 12.73 -30.72 -9.00
C GLN A 48 11.46 -30.28 -8.27
N ALA A 49 11.15 -30.96 -7.16
CA ALA A 49 10.16 -30.49 -6.21
C ALA A 49 10.65 -29.12 -5.71
N VAL A 50 10.04 -28.06 -6.25
CA VAL A 50 10.15 -26.72 -5.68
C VAL A 50 9.59 -26.83 -4.26
N HIS A 51 10.48 -26.94 -3.29
CA HIS A 51 10.14 -26.76 -1.89
C HIS A 51 9.76 -25.27 -1.76
N ALA A 52 8.49 -24.97 -1.95
CA ALA A 52 7.91 -23.76 -1.38
C ALA A 52 8.09 -23.91 0.14
N ALA A 53 9.10 -23.25 0.69
CA ALA A 53 9.19 -23.04 2.12
C ALA A 53 7.84 -22.44 2.52
N ALA A 54 7.08 -23.18 3.33
CA ALA A 54 5.89 -22.64 3.94
C ALA A 54 6.33 -21.44 4.77
N VAL A 55 6.13 -20.23 4.24
CA VAL A 55 6.31 -18.99 4.99
C VAL A 55 5.38 -19.13 6.19
N GLY A 56 5.97 -19.32 7.38
CA GLY A 56 5.20 -19.43 8.61
C GLY A 56 4.26 -18.23 8.69
N GLN A 57 2.97 -18.49 8.89
CA GLN A 57 2.00 -17.42 9.06
C GLN A 57 2.42 -16.57 10.25
N THR A 58 2.72 -15.29 10.01
CA THR A 58 3.04 -14.34 11.07
C THR A 58 1.86 -14.27 12.04
N LYS A 59 2.13 -14.53 13.32
CA LYS A 59 1.15 -14.31 14.39
C LYS A 59 1.11 -12.83 14.75
N PHE A 60 -0.07 -12.32 15.08
CA PHE A 60 -0.24 -10.92 15.49
C PHE A 60 -0.73 -10.84 16.93
N ARG A 61 -0.08 -9.99 17.71
CA ARG A 61 -0.56 -9.58 19.03
C ARG A 61 -1.40 -8.32 18.88
N ARG A 62 -2.64 -8.36 19.37
CA ARG A 62 -3.50 -7.18 19.48
C ARG A 62 -2.88 -6.17 20.43
N ILE A 63 -2.97 -4.89 20.08
CA ILE A 63 -2.45 -3.78 20.88
C ILE A 63 -3.55 -2.73 21.11
N SER A 64 -3.30 -1.81 22.04
CA SER A 64 -3.99 -0.51 22.03
C SER A 64 -3.70 0.18 20.71
N THR A 65 -4.71 0.83 20.13
CA THR A 65 -4.59 1.46 18.81
C THR A 65 -3.42 2.44 18.75
N GLN A 66 -2.63 2.31 17.70
CA GLN A 66 -1.54 3.23 17.35
C GLN A 66 -1.77 3.78 15.95
N TYR A 67 -0.98 4.76 15.54
CA TYR A 67 -1.17 5.45 14.26
C TYR A 67 0.15 5.57 13.52
N ILE A 68 0.11 5.34 12.20
CA ILE A 68 1.26 5.53 11.33
C ILE A 68 1.00 6.74 10.43
N ALA A 69 1.93 7.69 10.41
CA ALA A 69 2.05 8.70 9.37
C ALA A 69 2.84 8.10 8.20
N ALA A 70 2.15 7.81 7.10
CA ALA A 70 2.68 7.14 5.93
C ALA A 70 2.84 8.07 4.71
N LEU A 71 3.91 7.86 3.95
CA LEU A 71 4.19 8.53 2.67
C LEU A 71 4.22 7.53 1.53
N GLY A 72 3.56 7.85 0.43
CA GLY A 72 3.62 7.04 -0.78
C GLY A 72 2.50 7.38 -1.74
N ASP A 73 2.56 6.80 -2.92
CA ASP A 73 1.42 6.79 -3.83
C ASP A 73 0.27 6.00 -3.17
N LEU A 74 -0.90 6.64 -3.09
CA LEU A 74 -2.09 6.02 -2.51
C LEU A 74 -2.54 4.79 -3.32
N GLY A 75 -2.21 4.69 -4.61
CA GLY A 75 -2.50 3.52 -5.44
C GLY A 75 -1.49 2.37 -5.29
N ALA A 76 -0.38 2.57 -4.58
CA ALA A 76 0.68 1.58 -4.48
C ALA A 76 0.38 0.50 -3.43
N THR A 77 0.78 -0.73 -3.73
CA THR A 77 0.75 -1.86 -2.79
C THR A 77 2.10 -2.09 -2.11
N ALA A 78 3.17 -1.47 -2.62
CA ALA A 78 4.53 -1.55 -2.08
C ALA A 78 5.35 -0.34 -2.54
N GLY A 79 6.45 -0.06 -1.84
CA GLY A 79 7.35 1.03 -2.18
C GLY A 79 8.61 1.11 -1.32
N SER A 80 9.30 2.23 -1.40
CA SER A 80 10.47 2.62 -0.59
C SER A 80 10.16 3.85 0.26
N GLY A 81 11.13 4.36 1.02
CA GLY A 81 10.97 5.61 1.77
C GLY A 81 10.34 5.48 3.15
N ALA A 82 10.15 4.26 3.69
CA ALA A 82 9.53 4.07 5.01
C ALA A 82 10.36 4.61 6.18
N GLN A 83 11.63 4.96 5.97
CA GLN A 83 12.46 5.71 6.92
C GLN A 83 11.94 7.13 7.20
N LEU A 84 11.08 7.65 6.32
CA LEU A 84 10.42 8.94 6.49
C LEU A 84 9.01 8.83 7.11
N TRP A 85 8.54 7.60 7.35
CA TRP A 85 7.25 7.35 7.99
C TRP A 85 7.40 7.45 9.50
N GLY A 86 6.33 7.85 10.18
CA GLY A 86 6.30 8.05 11.62
C GLY A 86 5.31 7.15 12.34
N LEU A 87 5.60 6.79 13.59
CA LEU A 87 4.71 6.06 14.49
C LEU A 87 4.30 6.94 15.68
N TRP A 88 3.00 7.06 15.91
CA TRP A 88 2.43 7.52 17.18
C TRP A 88 1.97 6.32 18.00
N LEU A 89 2.63 6.10 19.15
CA LEU A 89 2.26 5.04 20.10
C LEU A 89 0.97 5.35 20.88
N LEU A 90 0.56 6.61 20.91
CA LEU A 90 -0.67 7.11 21.53
C LEU A 90 -1.41 7.93 20.49
N ASP A 91 -2.74 8.03 20.62
CA ASP A 91 -3.54 8.92 19.76
C ASP A 91 -3.08 10.38 19.93
N PRO A 92 -2.52 11.02 18.87
CA PRO A 92 -2.03 12.39 18.96
C PRO A 92 -3.17 13.43 19.02
N GLY A 93 -4.40 13.09 18.61
CA GLY A 93 -5.53 14.02 18.53
C GLY A 93 -5.89 14.63 19.89
N PRO A 94 -6.25 13.83 20.91
CA PRO A 94 -6.53 14.32 22.27
C PRO A 94 -5.32 14.99 22.96
N ARG A 95 -4.12 14.79 22.43
CA ARG A 95 -2.86 15.35 22.94
C ARG A 95 -2.48 16.67 22.25
N GLY A 96 -3.16 17.03 21.18
CA GLY A 96 -2.87 18.20 20.36
C GLY A 96 -3.30 19.53 20.98
N VAL A 97 -2.80 20.61 20.40
CA VAL A 97 -3.10 22.00 20.79
C VAL A 97 -3.76 22.72 19.62
N LYS A 98 -4.96 23.26 19.82
CA LYS A 98 -5.64 24.05 18.78
C LYS A 98 -4.77 25.20 18.28
N LEU A 99 -4.81 25.47 16.97
CA LEU A 99 -4.06 26.58 16.35
C LEU A 99 -4.25 27.93 17.06
N ASN A 100 -5.48 28.24 17.51
CA ASN A 100 -5.77 29.48 18.23
C ASN A 100 -5.13 29.56 19.63
N HIS A 101 -4.64 28.44 20.17
CA HIS A 101 -3.91 28.36 21.43
C HIS A 101 -2.39 28.30 21.24
N TYR A 102 -1.89 28.47 20.01
CA TYR A 102 -0.45 28.56 19.75
C TYR A 102 0.27 29.63 20.58
N PRO A 103 -0.28 30.85 20.79
CA PRO A 103 0.34 31.83 21.69
C PRO A 103 0.52 31.27 23.11
N SER A 104 -0.50 30.63 23.67
CA SER A 104 -0.41 30.00 24.99
C SER A 104 0.59 28.85 25.04
N LEU A 105 0.73 28.08 23.96
CA LEU A 105 1.78 27.06 23.85
C LEU A 105 3.18 27.70 23.91
N LYS A 106 3.38 28.83 23.23
CA LYS A 106 4.65 29.59 23.32
C LYS A 106 4.90 30.14 24.72
N ASP A 107 3.88 30.73 25.35
CA ASP A 107 3.97 31.29 26.70
C ASP A 107 4.30 30.20 27.75
N ALA A 108 3.83 28.97 27.52
CA ALA A 108 4.19 27.78 28.29
C ALA A 108 5.60 27.22 27.95
N GLY A 109 6.44 27.99 27.25
CA GLY A 109 7.77 27.58 26.82
C GLY A 109 7.75 26.46 25.78
N GLY A 110 6.69 26.33 24.99
CA GLY A 110 6.52 25.28 24.00
C GLY A 110 6.18 23.91 24.60
N VAL A 111 5.72 23.83 25.84
CA VAL A 111 5.30 22.55 26.46
C VAL A 111 3.78 22.43 26.40
N ALA A 112 3.30 21.41 25.69
CA ALA A 112 1.86 21.16 25.55
C ALA A 112 1.23 20.58 26.83
N PRO A 113 -0.11 20.62 26.99
CA PRO A 113 -0.79 20.02 28.15
C PRO A 113 -0.46 18.53 28.34
N ALA A 114 -0.29 17.79 27.24
CA ALA A 114 0.12 16.38 27.24
C ALA A 114 1.63 16.16 27.46
N ARG A 115 2.37 17.22 27.85
CA ARG A 115 3.79 17.25 28.26
C ARG A 115 4.82 16.98 27.17
N TRP A 116 4.41 16.90 25.91
CA TRP A 116 5.35 16.89 24.79
C TRP A 116 5.88 18.32 24.52
N LYS A 117 7.08 18.37 23.91
CA LYS A 117 7.77 19.62 23.56
C LYS A 117 7.49 19.95 22.09
N PHE A 118 7.02 21.16 21.85
CA PHE A 118 6.83 21.72 20.52
C PHE A 118 8.19 22.05 19.88
N ASP A 119 8.39 21.59 18.66
CA ASP A 119 9.52 21.94 17.80
C ASP A 119 9.03 22.96 16.75
N GLU A 120 9.52 24.20 16.85
CA GLU A 120 9.11 25.27 15.94
C GLU A 120 9.70 25.13 14.53
N THR A 121 10.70 24.27 14.35
CA THR A 121 11.37 24.03 13.07
C THR A 121 10.84 22.79 12.34
N ASP A 122 10.11 21.93 13.05
CA ASP A 122 9.55 20.68 12.54
C ASP A 122 8.28 20.29 13.29
N TRP A 123 7.14 20.85 12.87
CA TRP A 123 5.87 20.68 13.57
C TRP A 123 4.81 19.99 12.74
N TRP A 124 3.83 19.41 13.44
CA TRP A 124 2.80 18.57 12.86
C TRP A 124 1.41 19.16 13.12
N LEU A 125 0.51 19.03 12.15
CA LEU A 125 -0.87 19.53 12.20
C LEU A 125 -1.83 18.46 11.67
N GLU A 126 -2.98 18.29 12.31
CA GLU A 126 -4.04 17.39 11.84
C GLU A 126 -5.27 18.11 11.27
N GLU A 127 -6.21 17.32 10.76
CA GLU A 127 -7.37 17.75 9.98
C GLU A 127 -8.31 18.74 10.68
N HIS A 128 -8.32 18.84 12.01
CA HIS A 128 -9.13 19.78 12.78
C HIS A 128 -8.34 21.03 13.22
N GLY A 129 -7.09 21.18 12.79
CA GLY A 129 -6.25 22.32 13.17
C GLY A 129 -5.67 22.19 14.59
N LEU A 130 -5.29 20.99 15.00
CA LEU A 130 -4.52 20.71 16.21
C LEU A 130 -3.04 20.53 15.85
N ILE A 131 -2.19 21.34 16.47
CA ILE A 131 -0.74 21.15 16.51
C ILE A 131 -0.47 19.89 17.33
N MET A 132 0.25 18.93 16.76
CA MET A 132 0.42 17.60 17.36
C MET A 132 1.85 17.34 17.83
N GLU A 133 1.97 16.40 18.76
CA GLU A 133 3.23 15.73 19.07
C GLU A 133 3.82 15.08 17.82
N GLN A 134 5.13 15.21 17.63
CA GLN A 134 5.83 14.58 16.51
C GLN A 134 5.78 13.04 16.65
N PRO A 135 5.51 12.29 15.56
CA PRO A 135 5.63 10.84 15.60
C PRO A 135 7.10 10.43 15.74
N THR A 136 7.34 9.22 16.24
CA THR A 136 8.68 8.63 16.21
C THR A 136 9.03 8.25 14.77
N VAL A 137 10.10 8.85 14.24
CA VAL A 137 10.65 8.59 12.89
C VAL A 137 12.10 8.09 13.05
N PRO A 138 12.54 7.03 12.35
CA PRO A 138 11.79 6.24 11.37
C PRO A 138 10.80 5.26 12.03
N LEU A 139 9.75 4.89 11.29
CA LEU A 139 8.92 3.73 11.61
C LEU A 139 9.81 2.47 11.75
N PRO A 140 9.76 1.75 12.89
CA PRO A 140 10.57 0.56 13.07
C PRO A 140 10.26 -0.53 12.03
N PRO A 141 11.24 -1.39 11.67
CA PRO A 141 10.97 -2.56 10.85
C PRO A 141 10.05 -3.51 11.61
N GLY A 142 9.21 -4.23 10.87
CA GLY A 142 8.27 -5.18 11.45
C GLY A 142 7.02 -5.36 10.61
N LYS A 143 6.10 -6.15 11.14
CA LYS A 143 4.79 -6.37 10.52
C LYS A 143 3.72 -5.73 11.38
N TYR A 144 2.82 -4.98 10.76
CA TYR A 144 1.77 -4.22 11.40
C TYR A 144 0.43 -4.62 10.79
N LEU A 145 -0.54 -4.99 11.61
CA LEU A 145 -1.91 -5.16 11.15
C LEU A 145 -2.55 -3.77 11.09
N VAL A 146 -2.75 -3.27 9.88
CA VAL A 146 -3.21 -1.89 9.63
C VAL A 146 -4.58 -1.86 8.99
N THR A 147 -5.32 -0.79 9.25
CA THR A 147 -6.63 -0.55 8.64
C THR A 147 -6.91 0.94 8.52
N GLY A 148 -7.77 1.28 7.56
CA GLY A 148 -8.38 2.60 7.49
C GLY A 148 -9.69 2.69 8.26
N ALA A 149 -10.05 1.71 9.10
CA ALA A 149 -11.38 1.57 9.72
C ALA A 149 -12.56 1.75 8.74
N ARG A 150 -12.32 1.40 7.47
CA ARG A 150 -13.29 1.46 6.38
C ARG A 150 -13.62 0.03 5.93
N LYS A 151 -12.86 -0.49 4.96
CA LYS A 151 -13.18 -1.76 4.30
C LYS A 151 -12.09 -2.82 4.40
N VAL A 152 -10.83 -2.40 4.54
CA VAL A 152 -9.67 -3.29 4.43
C VAL A 152 -8.86 -3.27 5.73
N THR A 153 -8.47 -4.46 6.16
CA THR A 153 -7.40 -4.70 7.12
C THR A 153 -6.35 -5.54 6.41
N ALA A 154 -5.10 -5.09 6.44
CA ALA A 154 -3.98 -5.73 5.74
C ALA A 154 -2.75 -5.76 6.64
N VAL A 155 -1.80 -6.63 6.31
CA VAL A 155 -0.47 -6.63 6.89
C VAL A 155 0.41 -5.66 6.12
N LEU A 156 0.84 -4.61 6.80
CA LEU A 156 1.94 -3.75 6.37
C LEU A 156 3.25 -4.35 6.87
N THR A 157 4.15 -4.69 5.96
CA THR A 157 5.52 -5.09 6.28
C THR A 157 6.45 -3.91 6.03
N ILE A 158 7.20 -3.50 7.06
CA ILE A 158 8.31 -2.55 6.96
C ILE A 158 9.60 -3.35 7.04
N HIS A 159 10.38 -3.33 5.96
CA HIS A 159 11.65 -4.05 5.91
C HIS A 159 12.74 -3.30 6.69
N PRO A 160 13.78 -4.02 7.15
CA PRO A 160 15.00 -3.39 7.63
C PRO A 160 15.57 -2.44 6.57
N ALA A 161 16.31 -1.43 7.03
CA ALA A 161 17.01 -0.53 6.13
C ALA A 161 18.05 -1.30 5.30
N ASP A 162 18.17 -0.93 4.03
CA ASP A 162 19.24 -1.42 3.17
C ASP A 162 20.59 -0.74 3.48
N SER A 163 21.62 -1.02 2.67
CA SER A 163 22.95 -0.42 2.82
C SER A 163 22.99 1.10 2.66
N HIS A 164 21.94 1.71 2.10
CA HIS A 164 21.79 3.14 1.91
C HIS A 164 20.86 3.79 2.94
N GLY A 165 20.31 3.02 3.88
CA GLY A 165 19.38 3.50 4.88
C GLY A 165 17.92 3.57 4.39
N ASP A 166 17.64 3.13 3.15
CA ASP A 166 16.29 3.13 2.61
C ASP A 166 15.50 1.93 3.14
N ARG A 167 14.22 2.16 3.45
CA ARG A 167 13.33 1.13 3.98
C ARG A 167 12.20 0.89 3.00
N ARG A 168 12.14 -0.34 2.51
CA ARG A 168 11.01 -0.81 1.71
C ARG A 168 9.79 -1.10 2.59
N TRP A 169 8.62 -0.97 2.00
CA TRP A 169 7.35 -1.37 2.60
C TRP A 169 6.48 -2.10 1.59
N GLU A 170 5.61 -2.98 2.08
CA GLU A 170 4.62 -3.69 1.26
C GLU A 170 3.35 -3.99 2.07
N LEU A 171 2.21 -3.96 1.40
CA LEU A 171 0.90 -4.37 1.89
C LEU A 171 0.54 -5.72 1.28
N ASP A 172 0.03 -6.62 2.10
CA ASP A 172 -0.44 -7.92 1.63
C ASP A 172 -1.82 -7.85 0.95
N GLN A 173 -2.27 -9.00 0.41
CA GLN A 173 -3.59 -9.17 -0.19
C GLN A 173 -3.93 -8.22 -1.34
N GLY A 174 -2.92 -7.58 -1.96
CA GLY A 174 -3.12 -6.58 -3.01
C GLY A 174 -3.75 -5.28 -2.51
N ALA A 175 -3.77 -5.04 -1.19
CA ALA A 175 -4.27 -3.80 -0.62
C ALA A 175 -3.37 -2.63 -1.04
N THR A 176 -4.00 -1.51 -1.41
CA THR A 176 -3.28 -0.27 -1.69
C THR A 176 -3.12 0.56 -0.42
N LEU A 177 -2.17 1.50 -0.42
CA LEU A 177 -2.03 2.46 0.68
C LEU A 177 -3.34 3.23 0.91
N TYR A 178 -4.09 3.55 -0.16
CA TYR A 178 -5.41 4.15 -0.06
C TYR A 178 -6.36 3.28 0.76
N ASP A 179 -6.45 1.98 0.49
CA ASP A 179 -7.42 1.08 1.13
C ASP A 179 -7.27 1.02 2.66
N VAL A 180 -6.03 1.10 3.14
CA VAL A 180 -5.69 1.10 4.56
C VAL A 180 -5.58 2.49 5.18
N THR A 181 -5.78 3.56 4.40
CA THR A 181 -5.81 4.94 4.91
C THR A 181 -7.17 5.24 5.56
N HIS A 182 -7.16 5.89 6.73
CA HIS A 182 -8.39 6.25 7.46
C HIS A 182 -9.23 7.33 6.75
N LEU A 183 -8.58 8.18 5.95
CA LEU A 183 -9.10 9.35 5.24
C LEU A 183 -9.61 10.48 6.14
N ALA A 184 -10.41 10.17 7.17
CA ALA A 184 -10.88 11.16 8.12
C ALA A 184 -9.70 11.74 8.91
N CYS A 185 -8.75 10.90 9.34
CA CYS A 185 -7.49 11.39 9.90
C CYS A 185 -6.51 11.79 8.80
N ARG A 186 -5.98 13.00 8.92
CA ARG A 186 -4.93 13.56 8.06
C ARG A 186 -3.86 14.17 8.95
N SER A 187 -2.62 14.15 8.48
CA SER A 187 -1.55 14.84 9.17
C SER A 187 -0.60 15.43 8.16
N ALA A 188 -0.09 16.63 8.43
CA ALA A 188 0.99 17.21 7.67
C ALA A 188 2.11 17.68 8.59
N ARG A 189 3.33 17.54 8.08
CA ARG A 189 4.56 18.07 8.66
C ARG A 189 4.90 19.38 7.97
N TYR A 190 5.30 20.38 8.76
CA TYR A 190 5.67 21.71 8.30
C TYR A 190 7.08 22.05 8.77
N THR A 191 7.92 22.47 7.84
CA THR A 191 9.30 22.91 8.08
C THR A 191 9.56 24.23 7.36
N PRO A 192 10.57 25.02 7.74
CA PRO A 192 10.95 26.24 7.01
C PRO A 192 11.13 26.03 5.51
N ALA A 193 10.52 26.88 4.70
CA ALA A 193 10.66 26.84 3.24
C ALA A 193 12.07 27.22 2.74
N ALA A 194 12.82 27.98 3.55
CA ALA A 194 14.19 28.37 3.30
C ALA A 194 15.04 28.23 4.57
N VAL A 195 16.34 28.03 4.41
CA VAL A 195 17.29 27.97 5.54
C VAL A 195 17.25 29.30 6.29
N GLY A 196 17.02 29.24 7.60
CA GLY A 196 16.86 30.43 8.45
C GLY A 196 15.53 31.17 8.27
N GLY A 197 14.62 30.67 7.43
CA GLY A 197 13.27 31.21 7.27
C GLY A 197 12.37 30.86 8.46
N ALA A 198 11.34 31.68 8.68
CA ALA A 198 10.33 31.41 9.70
C ALA A 198 9.19 30.54 9.11
N CYS A 199 8.87 29.45 9.79
CA CYS A 199 7.67 28.65 9.56
C CYS A 199 6.92 28.54 10.90
N SER A 200 5.70 29.06 10.97
CA SER A 200 4.99 29.19 12.25
C SER A 200 3.53 28.77 12.14
N PRO A 201 2.99 28.05 13.13
CA PRO A 201 1.55 27.78 13.24
C PRO A 201 0.69 29.05 13.26
N ALA A 202 1.23 30.21 13.64
CA ALA A 202 0.51 31.49 13.60
C ALA A 202 0.06 31.89 12.18
N ASN A 203 0.74 31.39 11.14
CA ASN A 203 0.42 31.67 9.74
C ASN A 203 -0.64 30.70 9.17
N ALA A 204 -1.08 29.70 9.94
CA ALA A 204 -2.08 28.74 9.50
C ALA A 204 -3.48 29.36 9.48
N LYS A 205 -4.19 29.20 8.36
CA LYS A 205 -5.55 29.73 8.19
C LYS A 205 -6.57 28.82 8.89
N GLN A 206 -7.04 29.22 10.07
CA GLN A 206 -8.01 28.43 10.85
C GLN A 206 -9.30 28.11 10.08
N THR A 207 -9.74 29.01 9.21
CA THR A 207 -10.94 28.81 8.36
C THR A 207 -10.77 27.72 7.30
N SER A 208 -9.55 27.20 7.11
CA SER A 208 -9.29 26.06 6.23
C SER A 208 -9.49 24.70 6.93
N PHE A 209 -9.91 24.70 8.20
CA PHE A 209 -10.19 23.52 9.01
C PHE A 209 -11.68 23.49 9.44
N PRO A 210 -12.29 22.30 9.60
CA PRO A 210 -11.70 20.99 9.39
C PRO A 210 -11.48 20.67 7.90
N VAL A 211 -10.44 19.90 7.62
CA VAL A 211 -10.16 19.37 6.28
C VAL A 211 -11.14 18.23 6.00
N ALA A 212 -11.71 18.19 4.78
CA ALA A 212 -12.58 17.09 4.38
C ALA A 212 -11.82 15.75 4.36
N PRO A 213 -12.47 14.60 4.63
CA PRO A 213 -11.82 13.29 4.58
C PRO A 213 -11.10 13.04 3.24
N GLY A 214 -9.83 12.66 3.31
CA GLY A 214 -8.96 12.46 2.15
C GLY A 214 -8.47 13.74 1.47
N GLY A 215 -8.87 14.91 1.96
CA GLY A 215 -8.43 16.21 1.46
C GLY A 215 -6.95 16.48 1.72
N ALA A 216 -6.37 17.37 0.92
CA ALA A 216 -5.02 17.88 1.14
C ALA A 216 -4.99 18.79 2.37
N MET A 217 -3.92 18.72 3.16
CA MET A 217 -3.74 19.64 4.28
C MET A 217 -3.47 21.06 3.75
N PRO A 218 -3.98 22.14 4.38
CA PRO A 218 -3.79 23.49 3.89
C PRO A 218 -2.31 23.92 3.90
N PRO A 219 -1.83 24.70 2.92
CA PRO A 219 -0.50 25.29 3.02
C PRO A 219 -0.42 26.29 4.19
N VAL A 220 0.78 26.49 4.71
CA VAL A 220 1.07 27.49 5.75
C VAL A 220 2.18 28.40 5.23
N ASP A 221 1.92 29.71 5.25
CA ASP A 221 2.84 30.68 4.67
C ASP A 221 4.20 30.65 5.39
N GLY A 222 5.28 30.52 4.61
CA GLY A 222 6.66 30.36 5.11
C GLY A 222 7.11 28.90 5.33
N CYS A 223 6.22 27.92 5.13
CA CYS A 223 6.50 26.51 5.37
C CYS A 223 6.55 25.67 4.09
N THR A 224 7.48 24.72 4.03
CA THR A 224 7.35 23.51 3.23
C THR A 224 6.39 22.56 3.94
N LYS A 225 5.47 21.97 3.19
CA LYS A 225 4.45 21.05 3.70
C LYS A 225 4.66 19.65 3.13
N GLN A 226 4.61 18.64 3.98
CA GLN A 226 4.55 17.23 3.59
C GLN A 226 3.27 16.61 4.16
N ASP A 227 2.37 16.16 3.26
CA ASP A 227 1.15 15.46 3.65
C ASP A 227 1.44 13.98 3.86
N TYR A 228 0.86 13.42 4.92
CA TYR A 228 0.93 12.02 5.28
C TYR A 228 -0.47 11.40 5.27
N ALA A 229 -0.56 10.18 4.76
CA ALA A 229 -1.69 9.31 5.02
C ALA A 229 -1.63 8.82 6.47
N VAL A 230 -2.79 8.64 7.12
CA VAL A 230 -2.86 8.09 8.47
C VAL A 230 -3.44 6.68 8.42
N LEU A 231 -2.66 5.71 8.92
CA LEU A 231 -3.06 4.32 9.06
C LEU A 231 -3.33 4.01 10.53
N ILE A 232 -4.34 3.20 10.81
CA ILE A 232 -4.65 2.72 12.17
C ILE A 232 -4.00 1.37 12.36
N VAL A 233 -3.13 1.24 13.37
CA VAL A 233 -2.48 -0.02 13.73
C VAL A 233 -3.28 -0.68 14.85
N ILE A 234 -3.70 -1.92 14.63
CA ILE A 234 -4.51 -2.69 15.58
C ILE A 234 -3.79 -3.96 16.09
N GLY A 235 -2.65 -4.29 15.49
CA GLY A 235 -1.82 -5.43 15.88
C GLY A 235 -0.39 -5.29 15.38
N VAL A 236 0.53 -5.97 16.07
CA VAL A 236 1.94 -6.08 15.66
C VAL A 236 2.31 -7.55 15.52
N GLY A 237 3.12 -7.85 14.52
CA GLY A 237 3.68 -9.18 14.30
C GLY A 237 4.56 -9.57 15.49
N VAL A 238 4.42 -10.80 15.94
CA VAL A 238 5.32 -11.43 16.90
C VAL A 238 6.08 -12.52 16.17
N GLU A 239 7.41 -12.50 16.33
CA GLU A 239 8.23 -13.66 15.97
C GLU A 239 7.98 -14.76 17.00
N ASP A 240 7.99 -16.02 16.54
CA ASP A 240 7.93 -17.20 17.42
C ASP A 240 9.28 -17.42 18.13
#